data_AF-A0A5K1K5I1-F1
#
_entry.id   AF-A0A5K1K5I1-F1
#
_cell.length_a   1.000
_cell.length_b   1.000
_cell.length_c   1.000
_cell.angle_alpha   90.00
_cell.angle_beta   90.00
_cell.angle_gamma   90.00
#
_symmetry.space_group_name_H-M   'P 1'
#
loop_
_entity.id
_entity.type
_entity.pdbx_description
1 polymer ?
#
loop_
_entity_poly.entity_id
_entity_poly.type
_entity_poly.pdbx_seq_one_letter_code
_entity_poly.pdbx_strand_id
1 'polypeptide(L)'
;MRRRAKAKKDSDKDPRDYVRALFQKSLNPHWPWWKVEVHAHEPHGKTRNQRNHTVVRKFAVGMPHFQAPGVAGRGTRGYVALPLRDDDTIADDADFVYLKDTWRVDHDGIDREGVTLQFLNDKGVKFVPTLVCHGDLPGQVMSTQVHWVAFHQDKDKVPLKRHQHYRLVVKEVGLPLEEFKDKSLELCDAIFNCLTAHAQAYKAGIIHRDISAGNMLLYKHEDGHWYGLLNDWKLSKKIDFSSSEGRQPDRTGTWQYMSAHALNDPYRQIVIQDELESFFHVLLYYAIRFFPHNLDDEHVGQFLHDYFDAYFPHTEGYRCGSAKFEAMRTGVIQIMSYRDTQDVANSNLKFLWPSPRKLPSLNPKPTDGSSSPALPSSPSPAERALPSADSPSSPVPRPPSPTSSDIYGSDLTSLPSDPVQPPQEPKDREHPLNTIIKQLLSWFQAHYALDSARMNTLPEGSQNNTQPTVAGPTGKRRELSEEFQAEDVLGGRDSSLDVAQTLQYERLRVKLQSHNAMLTLFYKLLNDREWPEHDKGRDKKPKGGYAPPKSAVPTTSTATGSKRRSMDEEPEARPGPSKRSRA
;
A
#
# COMPACT_ATOMS: atom_id res chain seq x y z
N MET A 1 -31.67 -9.75 -1.41
CA MET A 1 -30.27 -9.58 -1.90
C MET A 1 -30.13 -9.76 -3.41
N ARG A 2 -30.34 -10.94 -4.02
CA ARG A 2 -30.20 -11.14 -5.49
C ARG A 2 -30.99 -10.14 -6.35
N ARG A 3 -32.23 -9.82 -5.97
CA ARG A 3 -33.03 -8.79 -6.65
C ARG A 3 -32.35 -7.42 -6.64
N ARG A 4 -31.80 -7.01 -5.48
CA ARG A 4 -31.03 -5.75 -5.35
C ARG A 4 -29.76 -5.76 -6.19
N ALA A 5 -29.03 -6.88 -6.22
CA ALA A 5 -27.83 -7.02 -7.05
C ALA A 5 -28.12 -6.90 -8.55
N LYS A 6 -29.29 -7.39 -9.02
CA LYS A 6 -29.70 -7.36 -10.43
C LYS A 6 -30.52 -6.13 -10.84
N ALA A 7 -30.95 -5.31 -9.88
CA ALA A 7 -31.76 -4.13 -10.16
C ALA A 7 -30.90 -3.12 -10.94
N LYS A 8 -31.19 -2.96 -12.24
CA LYS A 8 -30.68 -1.85 -13.03
C LYS A 8 -31.34 -0.57 -12.52
N LYS A 9 -30.62 0.25 -11.76
CA LYS A 9 -30.87 1.70 -11.81
C LYS A 9 -30.38 2.12 -13.21
N ASP A 10 -31.11 2.97 -13.92
CA ASP A 10 -30.77 3.41 -15.29
C ASP A 10 -29.25 3.60 -15.43
N SER A 11 -28.61 2.70 -16.17
CA SER A 11 -27.18 2.40 -16.09
C SER A 11 -26.28 3.52 -16.62
N ASP A 12 -26.86 4.56 -17.21
CA ASP A 12 -26.15 5.76 -17.63
C ASP A 12 -26.01 6.81 -16.52
N LYS A 13 -26.62 6.62 -15.34
CA LYS A 13 -26.69 7.66 -14.29
C LYS A 13 -26.32 7.23 -12.86
N ASP A 14 -26.05 5.97 -12.56
CA ASP A 14 -25.60 5.58 -11.20
C ASP A 14 -24.07 5.58 -11.11
N PRO A 15 -23.44 6.60 -10.49
CA PRO A 15 -22.00 6.64 -10.35
C PRO A 15 -21.44 5.45 -9.57
N ARG A 16 -22.24 4.72 -8.77
CA ARG A 16 -21.80 3.63 -7.89
C ARG A 16 -22.03 2.22 -8.45
N ASP A 17 -22.17 2.04 -9.77
CA ASP A 17 -22.44 0.72 -10.37
C ASP A 17 -21.39 -0.36 -9.99
N TYR A 18 -20.13 0.04 -9.74
CA TYR A 18 -19.10 -0.87 -9.26
C TYR A 18 -19.43 -1.49 -7.88
N VAL A 19 -20.09 -0.76 -6.97
CA VAL A 19 -20.47 -1.27 -5.63
C VAL A 19 -21.50 -2.39 -5.77
N ARG A 20 -22.44 -2.22 -6.71
CA ARG A 20 -23.43 -3.26 -7.03
C ARG A 20 -22.76 -4.48 -7.63
N ALA A 21 -21.78 -4.30 -8.52
CA ALA A 21 -20.99 -5.40 -9.08
C ALA A 21 -20.20 -6.15 -7.99
N LEU A 22 -19.57 -5.44 -7.05
CA LEU A 22 -18.91 -6.04 -5.88
C LEU A 22 -19.89 -6.84 -5.02
N PHE A 23 -21.06 -6.27 -4.73
CA PHE A 23 -22.10 -6.97 -4.00
C PHE A 23 -22.59 -8.21 -4.75
N GLN A 24 -22.82 -8.13 -6.06
CA GLN A 24 -23.21 -9.27 -6.88
C GLN A 24 -22.17 -10.38 -6.84
N LYS A 25 -20.87 -10.04 -6.93
CA LYS A 25 -19.76 -10.99 -6.79
C LYS A 25 -19.75 -11.67 -5.42
N SER A 26 -20.17 -10.97 -4.36
CA SER A 26 -20.29 -11.54 -3.01
C SER A 26 -21.39 -12.60 -2.88
N LEU A 27 -22.38 -12.63 -3.79
CA LEU A 27 -23.50 -13.58 -3.76
C LEU A 27 -23.13 -14.94 -4.39
N ASN A 28 -22.00 -15.50 -3.98
CA ASN A 28 -21.52 -16.80 -4.43
C ASN A 28 -22.55 -17.90 -4.06
N PRO A 29 -23.00 -18.75 -5.01
CA PRO A 29 -23.95 -19.83 -4.75
C PRO A 29 -23.50 -20.85 -3.70
N HIS A 30 -22.18 -21.00 -3.53
CA HIS A 30 -21.56 -21.93 -2.56
C HIS A 30 -21.27 -21.29 -1.21
N TRP A 31 -21.66 -20.02 -1.01
CA TRP A 31 -21.41 -19.30 0.23
C TRP A 31 -22.74 -18.87 0.89
N PRO A 32 -22.94 -19.14 2.20
CA PRO A 32 -24.13 -18.71 2.90
C PRO A 32 -24.20 -17.18 3.02
N TRP A 33 -25.41 -16.64 2.99
CA TRP A 33 -25.63 -15.22 3.29
C TRP A 33 -25.99 -15.07 4.76
N TRP A 34 -25.57 -13.95 5.34
CA TRP A 34 -25.70 -13.73 6.76
C TRP A 34 -26.50 -12.46 7.03
N LYS A 35 -27.34 -12.52 8.06
CA LYS A 35 -27.81 -11.34 8.78
C LYS A 35 -26.84 -11.09 9.92
N VAL A 36 -26.22 -9.93 9.95
CA VAL A 36 -25.25 -9.52 10.97
C VAL A 36 -25.77 -8.30 11.72
N GLU A 37 -25.48 -8.25 13.02
CA GLU A 37 -25.94 -7.20 13.93
C GLU A 37 -24.79 -6.28 14.33
N VAL A 38 -25.07 -5.00 14.45
CA VAL A 38 -24.14 -3.99 14.96
C VAL A 38 -24.79 -3.32 16.16
N HIS A 39 -24.17 -3.46 17.32
CA HIS A 39 -24.64 -2.92 18.59
C HIS A 39 -24.15 -1.48 18.74
N ALA A 40 -24.85 -0.55 18.12
CA ALA A 40 -24.46 0.85 18.06
C ALA A 40 -24.78 1.57 19.38
N HIS A 41 -23.86 2.42 19.85
CA HIS A 41 -24.19 3.37 20.91
C HIS A 41 -24.73 4.64 20.27
N GLU A 42 -26.01 4.94 20.50
CA GLU A 42 -26.62 6.16 20.00
C GLU A 42 -26.90 7.12 21.16
N PRO A 43 -26.54 8.40 21.05
CA PRO A 43 -26.90 9.39 22.06
C PRO A 43 -28.40 9.65 21.97
N HIS A 44 -29.18 8.99 22.82
CA HIS A 44 -30.60 9.28 22.98
C HIS A 44 -30.80 10.14 24.22
N GLY A 45 -31.31 11.37 24.07
CA GLY A 45 -31.79 12.18 25.20
C GLY A 45 -30.79 13.12 25.90
N LYS A 46 -31.36 14.09 26.62
CA LYS A 46 -30.63 15.22 27.26
C LYS A 46 -29.95 14.83 28.58
N THR A 47 -30.27 13.67 29.17
CA THR A 47 -29.79 13.26 30.51
C THR A 47 -28.74 12.14 30.45
N ARG A 48 -27.86 12.07 31.46
CA ARG A 48 -26.74 11.10 31.54
C ARG A 48 -27.17 9.62 31.46
N ASN A 49 -28.34 9.27 31.98
CA ASN A 49 -28.86 7.89 31.95
C ASN A 49 -29.53 7.50 30.62
N GLN A 50 -29.96 8.47 29.81
CA GLN A 50 -30.53 8.21 28.49
C GLN A 50 -29.44 8.05 27.41
N ARG A 51 -28.25 8.63 27.62
CA ARG A 51 -27.10 8.59 26.68
C ARG A 51 -26.49 7.20 26.44
N ASN A 52 -26.84 6.18 27.21
CA ASN A 52 -26.27 4.83 27.14
C ASN A 52 -27.26 3.80 26.59
N HIS A 53 -28.04 4.14 25.58
CA HIS A 53 -28.88 3.16 24.89
C HIS A 53 -28.11 2.50 23.74
N THR A 54 -28.04 1.17 23.76
CA THR A 54 -27.47 0.38 22.65
C THR A 54 -28.59 0.04 21.67
N VAL A 55 -28.48 0.53 20.44
CA VAL A 55 -29.40 0.23 19.34
C VAL A 55 -28.79 -0.88 18.49
N VAL A 56 -29.56 -1.95 18.24
CA VAL A 56 -29.13 -3.04 17.37
C VAL A 56 -29.55 -2.74 15.95
N ARG A 57 -28.57 -2.50 15.06
CA ARG A 57 -28.80 -2.33 13.63
C ARG A 57 -28.46 -3.62 12.89
N LYS A 58 -29.29 -4.01 11.91
CA LYS A 58 -29.17 -5.28 11.18
C LYS A 58 -28.73 -5.04 9.74
N PHE A 59 -27.87 -5.92 9.23
CA PHE A 59 -27.35 -5.84 7.86
C PHE A 59 -27.32 -7.22 7.21
N ALA A 60 -27.60 -7.29 5.91
CA ALA A 60 -27.44 -8.48 5.10
C ALA A 60 -26.13 -8.46 4.33
N VAL A 61 -25.32 -9.51 4.46
CA VAL A 61 -24.00 -9.64 3.85
C VAL A 61 -23.83 -10.98 3.12
N GLY A 62 -23.09 -10.95 2.01
CA GLY A 62 -22.67 -12.15 1.27
C GLY A 62 -21.29 -12.64 1.73
N MET A 63 -20.52 -13.18 0.79
CA MET A 63 -19.12 -13.51 0.97
C MET A 63 -18.29 -12.24 1.25
N PRO A 64 -17.34 -12.25 2.21
CA PRO A 64 -16.48 -11.09 2.44
C PRO A 64 -15.68 -10.77 1.17
N HIS A 65 -15.57 -9.49 0.82
CA HIS A 65 -14.73 -9.06 -0.30
C HIS A 65 -13.26 -8.96 0.11
N PHE A 66 -13.00 -8.79 1.42
CA PHE A 66 -11.68 -8.73 2.02
C PHE A 66 -11.67 -9.62 3.25
N GLN A 67 -10.60 -10.40 3.41
CA GLN A 67 -10.35 -11.17 4.62
C GLN A 67 -8.85 -11.16 4.89
N ALA A 68 -8.47 -10.66 6.07
CA ALA A 68 -7.08 -10.68 6.51
C ALA A 68 -6.63 -12.15 6.74
N PRO A 69 -5.42 -12.53 6.27
CA PRO A 69 -4.88 -13.87 6.50
C PRO A 69 -4.39 -14.05 7.94
N GLY A 70 -4.28 -15.32 8.36
CA GLY A 70 -3.67 -15.71 9.64
C GLY A 70 -4.66 -15.90 10.79
N VAL A 71 -4.29 -16.78 11.73
CA VAL A 71 -5.14 -17.20 12.87
C VAL A 71 -4.89 -16.33 14.12
N ALA A 72 -3.66 -15.81 14.27
CA ALA A 72 -3.26 -14.95 15.39
C ALA A 72 -3.52 -13.44 15.15
N GLY A 73 -4.08 -13.09 13.99
CA GLY A 73 -4.38 -11.71 13.61
C GLY A 73 -5.74 -11.22 14.11
N ARG A 74 -6.13 -10.01 13.68
CA ARG A 74 -7.42 -9.41 14.05
C ARG A 74 -8.65 -10.05 13.37
N GLY A 75 -8.44 -11.06 12.53
CA GLY A 75 -9.50 -11.75 11.79
C GLY A 75 -10.37 -10.81 10.94
N THR A 76 -9.83 -9.68 10.49
CA THR A 76 -10.62 -8.62 9.85
C THR A 76 -11.29 -9.11 8.57
N ARG A 77 -12.59 -8.90 8.47
CA ARG A 77 -13.40 -9.15 7.28
C ARG A 77 -14.12 -7.88 6.85
N GLY A 78 -14.13 -7.65 5.53
CA GLY A 78 -14.85 -6.56 4.90
C GLY A 78 -16.01 -7.08 4.07
N TYR A 79 -17.17 -6.45 4.20
CA TYR A 79 -18.39 -6.82 3.48
C TYR A 79 -18.97 -5.62 2.76
N VAL A 80 -19.49 -5.85 1.55
CA VAL A 80 -20.51 -4.94 0.99
C VAL A 80 -21.84 -5.39 1.56
N ALA A 81 -22.52 -4.50 2.26
CA ALA A 81 -23.68 -4.82 3.08
C ALA A 81 -24.91 -4.02 2.65
N LEU A 82 -26.09 -4.57 2.94
CA LEU A 82 -27.37 -3.87 2.81
C LEU A 82 -28.01 -3.71 4.18
N PRO A 83 -28.39 -2.48 4.59
CA PRO A 83 -29.18 -2.28 5.80
C PRO A 83 -30.51 -3.03 5.74
N LEU A 84 -30.92 -3.60 6.87
CA LEU A 84 -32.23 -4.23 7.07
C LEU A 84 -33.09 -3.36 7.98
N ARG A 85 -34.39 -3.34 7.69
CA ARG A 85 -35.42 -2.77 8.58
C ARG A 85 -35.67 -3.72 9.76
N ASP A 86 -36.46 -3.29 10.73
CA ASP A 86 -36.76 -4.08 11.93
C ASP A 86 -37.46 -5.41 11.62
N ASP A 87 -38.28 -5.43 10.55
CA ASP A 87 -38.98 -6.59 9.99
C ASP A 87 -38.09 -7.48 9.10
N ASP A 88 -36.77 -7.28 9.15
CA ASP A 88 -35.75 -7.98 8.35
C ASP A 88 -35.89 -7.79 6.81
N THR A 89 -36.67 -6.80 6.35
CA THR A 89 -36.77 -6.45 4.93
C THR A 89 -35.69 -5.44 4.49
N ILE A 90 -35.40 -5.38 3.19
CA ILE A 90 -34.49 -4.38 2.59
C ILE A 90 -35.35 -3.32 1.93
N ALA A 91 -35.18 -2.05 2.31
CA ALA A 91 -35.87 -0.94 1.66
C ALA A 91 -35.46 -0.77 0.19
N ASP A 92 -36.38 -0.32 -0.67
CA ASP A 92 -36.12 -0.16 -2.10
C ASP A 92 -35.08 0.94 -2.42
N ASP A 93 -34.99 1.94 -1.56
CA ASP A 93 -34.01 3.04 -1.59
C ASP A 93 -32.73 2.74 -0.80
N ALA A 94 -32.62 1.58 -0.15
CA ALA A 94 -31.45 1.24 0.66
C ALA A 94 -30.15 1.26 -0.17
N ASP A 95 -29.22 2.12 0.24
CA ASP A 95 -27.88 2.20 -0.31
C ASP A 95 -26.98 1.08 0.24
N PHE A 96 -26.04 0.65 -0.60
CA PHE A 96 -24.97 -0.26 -0.16
C PHE A 96 -24.01 0.47 0.77
N VAL A 97 -23.57 -0.21 1.81
CA VAL A 97 -22.60 0.29 2.79
C VAL A 97 -21.43 -0.69 2.94
N TYR A 98 -20.34 -0.23 3.53
CA TYR A 98 -19.21 -1.09 3.87
C TYR A 98 -19.29 -1.49 5.33
N LEU A 99 -19.26 -2.80 5.62
CA LEU A 99 -19.23 -3.32 6.99
C LEU A 99 -17.88 -3.99 7.24
N LYS A 100 -17.16 -3.51 8.25
CA LYS A 100 -15.91 -4.06 8.77
C LYS A 100 -16.20 -4.84 10.05
N ASP A 101 -15.78 -6.10 10.07
CA ASP A 101 -15.88 -7.04 11.18
C ASP A 101 -14.46 -7.36 11.65
N THR A 102 -14.10 -7.07 12.90
CA THR A 102 -12.70 -7.19 13.35
C THR A 102 -12.58 -7.40 14.85
N TRP A 103 -11.53 -8.11 15.26
CA TRP A 103 -11.10 -8.14 16.66
C TRP A 103 -10.19 -6.94 16.90
N ARG A 104 -10.71 -5.90 17.58
CA ARG A 104 -9.91 -4.74 17.96
C ARG A 104 -9.11 -5.04 19.22
N VAL A 105 -7.95 -4.40 19.36
CA VAL A 105 -7.22 -4.39 20.64
C VAL A 105 -8.07 -3.62 21.66
N ASP A 106 -8.26 -4.21 22.82
CA ASP A 106 -8.99 -3.62 23.93
C ASP A 106 -8.01 -3.09 24.97
N HIS A 107 -7.72 -1.79 24.89
CA HIS A 107 -6.73 -1.10 25.71
C HIS A 107 -7.16 0.35 25.90
N ASP A 108 -7.05 0.87 27.13
CA ASP A 108 -7.57 2.20 27.50
C ASP A 108 -6.98 3.37 26.68
N GLY A 109 -5.75 3.20 26.19
CA GLY A 109 -5.08 4.16 25.31
C GLY A 109 -5.43 4.08 23.82
N ILE A 110 -6.38 3.23 23.41
CA ILE A 110 -6.78 3.05 22.01
C ILE A 110 -8.29 3.31 21.88
N ASP A 111 -8.63 4.43 21.25
CA ASP A 111 -10.01 4.75 20.91
C ASP A 111 -10.58 3.76 19.88
N ARG A 112 -11.89 3.51 19.95
CA ARG A 112 -12.60 2.75 18.91
C ARG A 112 -12.58 3.55 17.62
N GLU A 113 -12.29 2.90 16.49
CA GLU A 113 -12.19 3.55 15.18
C GLU A 113 -13.40 4.42 14.83
N GLY A 114 -14.61 3.93 15.11
CA GLY A 114 -15.85 4.69 14.91
C GLY A 114 -15.96 5.96 15.76
N VAL A 115 -15.36 6.02 16.96
CA VAL A 115 -15.31 7.27 17.75
C VAL A 115 -14.43 8.31 17.05
N THR A 116 -13.28 7.88 16.52
CA THR A 116 -12.41 8.76 15.72
C THR A 116 -13.14 9.22 14.45
N LEU A 117 -13.77 8.31 13.71
CA LEU A 117 -14.50 8.67 12.49
C LEU A 117 -15.65 9.64 12.77
N GLN A 118 -16.44 9.42 13.83
CA GLN A 118 -17.48 10.37 14.24
C GLN A 118 -16.88 11.76 14.48
N PHE A 119 -15.79 11.84 15.24
CA PHE A 119 -15.10 13.11 15.50
C PHE A 119 -14.62 13.80 14.21
N LEU A 120 -14.03 13.05 13.28
CA LEU A 120 -13.55 13.61 12.01
C LEU A 120 -14.73 14.07 11.12
N ASN A 121 -15.81 13.30 11.06
CA ASN A 121 -17.02 13.67 10.33
C ASN A 121 -17.68 14.93 10.93
N ASP A 122 -17.77 15.04 12.26
CA ASP A 122 -18.29 16.22 12.96
C ASP A 122 -17.43 17.47 12.71
N LYS A 123 -16.12 17.29 12.50
CA LYS A 123 -15.18 18.36 12.11
C LYS A 123 -15.23 18.70 10.62
N GLY A 124 -16.04 18.00 9.82
CA GLY A 124 -16.16 18.21 8.38
C GLY A 124 -14.90 17.82 7.62
N VAL A 125 -14.10 16.89 8.15
CA VAL A 125 -12.91 16.38 7.45
C VAL A 125 -13.35 15.65 6.19
N LYS A 126 -12.81 16.05 5.04
CA LYS A 126 -13.09 15.45 3.74
C LYS A 126 -12.23 14.21 3.50
N PHE A 127 -12.65 13.36 2.55
CA PHE A 127 -11.90 12.19 2.08
C PHE A 127 -11.58 11.16 3.18
N VAL A 128 -12.43 11.09 4.20
CA VAL A 128 -12.47 10.03 5.21
C VAL A 128 -13.83 9.33 5.16
N PRO A 129 -13.93 8.06 5.59
CA PRO A 129 -15.21 7.36 5.62
C PRO A 129 -16.26 8.11 6.43
N THR A 130 -17.49 8.14 5.92
CA THR A 130 -18.67 8.63 6.64
C THR A 130 -19.20 7.52 7.53
N LEU A 131 -19.14 7.70 8.84
CA LEU A 131 -19.63 6.74 9.82
C LEU A 131 -21.15 6.57 9.72
N VAL A 132 -21.62 5.32 9.68
CA VAL A 132 -23.04 4.97 9.78
C VAL A 132 -23.38 4.49 11.19
N CYS A 133 -22.63 3.51 11.70
CA CYS A 133 -22.75 3.02 13.07
C CYS A 133 -21.54 2.13 13.44
N HIS A 134 -21.31 1.92 14.73
CA HIS A 134 -20.29 0.99 15.18
C HIS A 134 -20.50 0.53 16.63
N GLY A 135 -19.87 -0.57 17.02
CA GLY A 135 -19.88 -1.00 18.41
C GLY A 135 -19.21 -2.33 18.68
N ASP A 136 -18.96 -2.58 19.95
CA ASP A 136 -18.42 -3.84 20.45
C ASP A 136 -19.55 -4.88 20.58
N LEU A 137 -19.26 -6.14 20.25
CA LEU A 137 -20.23 -7.22 20.36
C LEU A 137 -20.26 -7.75 21.80
N PRO A 138 -21.44 -7.78 22.45
CA PRO A 138 -21.56 -8.28 23.83
C PRO A 138 -21.07 -9.72 23.98
N GLY A 139 -20.28 -9.97 25.03
CA GLY A 139 -19.79 -11.31 25.37
C GLY A 139 -18.71 -11.88 24.45
N GLN A 140 -18.29 -11.15 23.41
CA GLN A 140 -17.28 -11.63 22.45
C GLN A 140 -15.92 -11.00 22.72
N VAL A 141 -15.26 -11.50 23.78
CA VAL A 141 -13.93 -11.07 24.22
C VAL A 141 -12.98 -12.26 24.19
N MET A 142 -11.77 -12.05 23.71
CA MET A 142 -10.72 -13.07 23.72
C MET A 142 -10.12 -13.23 25.13
N SER A 143 -9.87 -14.48 25.54
CA SER A 143 -9.27 -14.84 26.83
C SER A 143 -7.84 -15.40 26.72
N THR A 144 -7.22 -15.39 25.55
CA THR A 144 -5.89 -16.03 25.34
C THR A 144 -4.80 -15.44 26.22
N GLN A 145 -4.85 -14.16 26.58
CA GLN A 145 -3.95 -13.53 27.54
C GLN A 145 -4.06 -14.15 28.94
N VAL A 146 -5.26 -14.58 29.35
CA VAL A 146 -5.50 -15.27 30.63
C VAL A 146 -4.90 -16.66 30.60
N HIS A 147 -5.12 -17.39 29.50
CA HIS A 147 -4.53 -18.71 29.31
C HIS A 147 -3.00 -18.65 29.20
N TRP A 148 -2.45 -17.63 28.54
CA TRP A 148 -0.99 -17.45 28.41
C TRP A 148 -0.30 -17.40 29.77
N VAL A 149 -0.84 -16.62 30.71
CA VAL A 149 -0.32 -16.54 32.10
C VAL A 149 -0.36 -17.91 32.77
N ALA A 150 -1.43 -18.68 32.58
CA ALA A 150 -1.55 -20.01 33.16
C ALA A 150 -0.48 -20.99 32.61
N PHE A 151 -0.12 -20.88 31.33
CA PHE A 151 0.90 -21.71 30.67
C PHE A 151 2.35 -21.21 30.84
N HIS A 152 2.55 -19.93 31.17
CA HIS A 152 3.85 -19.28 31.29
C HIS A 152 3.97 -18.55 32.63
N GLN A 153 3.84 -19.31 33.72
CA GLN A 153 3.87 -18.79 35.09
C GLN A 153 5.22 -18.17 35.47
N ASP A 154 6.27 -18.51 34.73
CA ASP A 154 7.64 -18.03 34.87
C ASP A 154 7.91 -16.70 34.15
N LYS A 155 6.93 -16.16 33.41
CA LYS A 155 7.09 -14.92 32.63
C LYS A 155 6.22 -13.79 33.18
N ASP A 156 6.88 -12.72 33.62
CA ASP A 156 6.21 -11.52 34.14
C ASP A 156 5.51 -10.69 33.04
N LYS A 157 5.95 -10.81 31.77
CA LYS A 157 5.42 -10.04 30.65
C LYS A 157 4.49 -10.88 29.79
N VAL A 158 3.23 -10.47 29.69
CA VAL A 158 2.25 -11.04 28.76
C VAL A 158 2.34 -10.31 27.42
N PRO A 159 2.80 -10.96 26.33
CA PRO A 159 2.92 -10.32 25.02
C PRO A 159 1.56 -10.23 24.30
N LEU A 160 0.57 -11.00 24.75
CA LEU A 160 -0.75 -11.08 24.11
C LEU A 160 -1.65 -9.94 24.57
N LYS A 161 -2.24 -9.24 23.60
CA LYS A 161 -3.19 -8.17 23.85
C LYS A 161 -4.60 -8.73 23.98
N ARG A 162 -5.40 -8.20 24.91
CA ARG A 162 -6.84 -8.48 24.96
C ARG A 162 -7.49 -7.95 23.69
N HIS A 163 -8.40 -8.73 23.12
CA HIS A 163 -9.16 -8.33 21.95
C HIS A 163 -10.66 -8.41 22.21
N GLN A 164 -11.39 -7.43 21.67
CA GLN A 164 -12.84 -7.33 21.72
C GLN A 164 -13.37 -7.37 20.28
N HIS A 165 -14.37 -8.22 20.02
CA HIS A 165 -14.99 -8.27 18.71
C HIS A 165 -15.80 -6.99 18.47
N TYR A 166 -15.58 -6.36 17.32
CA TYR A 166 -16.05 -5.03 16.98
C TYR A 166 -16.54 -4.97 15.54
N ARG A 167 -17.64 -4.24 15.31
CA ARG A 167 -18.16 -3.95 13.98
C ARG A 167 -18.26 -2.45 13.74
N LEU A 168 -17.90 -2.05 12.53
CA LEU A 168 -17.95 -0.68 12.03
C LEU A 168 -18.63 -0.67 10.66
N VAL A 169 -19.57 0.26 10.45
CA VAL A 169 -20.25 0.47 9.19
C VAL A 169 -20.02 1.89 8.71
N VAL A 170 -19.59 2.04 7.46
CA VAL A 170 -19.36 3.33 6.79
C VAL A 170 -20.09 3.39 5.45
N LYS A 171 -20.42 4.60 4.99
CA LYS A 171 -21.23 4.82 3.78
C LYS A 171 -20.49 4.39 2.52
N GLU A 172 -19.21 4.72 2.42
CA GLU A 172 -18.41 4.53 1.23
C GLU A 172 -17.89 3.09 1.12
N VAL A 173 -18.10 2.47 -0.05
CA VAL A 173 -17.48 1.18 -0.41
C VAL A 173 -16.31 1.46 -1.33
N GLY A 174 -15.09 1.42 -0.81
CA GLY A 174 -13.89 1.71 -1.59
C GLY A 174 -13.41 0.55 -2.47
N LEU A 175 -12.66 0.88 -3.52
CA LEU A 175 -11.79 -0.02 -4.27
C LEU A 175 -10.34 0.14 -3.82
N PRO A 176 -9.50 -0.91 -3.89
CA PRO A 176 -8.07 -0.77 -3.71
C PRO A 176 -7.48 0.31 -4.62
N LEU A 177 -6.43 1.00 -4.15
CA LEU A 177 -5.86 2.10 -4.93
C LEU A 177 -5.31 1.64 -6.27
N GLU A 178 -4.84 0.38 -6.43
CA GLU A 178 -4.43 -0.18 -7.74
C GLU A 178 -5.53 -0.18 -8.81
N GLU A 179 -6.80 -0.01 -8.47
CA GLU A 179 -7.93 0.01 -9.43
C GLU A 179 -8.11 1.38 -10.10
N PHE A 180 -7.20 2.36 -9.90
CA PHE A 180 -7.19 3.62 -10.65
C PHE A 180 -7.20 3.34 -12.16
N LYS A 181 -7.80 4.19 -12.98
CA LYS A 181 -8.21 3.78 -14.33
C LYS A 181 -7.02 3.56 -15.25
N ASP A 182 -6.38 4.62 -15.73
CA ASP A 182 -5.34 4.50 -16.75
C ASP A 182 -4.27 5.59 -16.75
N LYS A 183 -4.36 6.61 -15.87
CA LYS A 183 -3.38 7.70 -15.82
C LYS A 183 -2.68 7.80 -14.47
N SER A 184 -1.40 8.13 -14.50
CA SER A 184 -0.62 8.49 -13.30
C SER A 184 -1.17 9.73 -12.58
N LEU A 185 -1.83 10.64 -13.31
CA LEU A 185 -2.56 11.77 -12.73
C LEU A 185 -3.63 11.31 -11.74
N GLU A 186 -4.39 10.25 -12.05
CA GLU A 186 -5.47 9.76 -11.19
C GLU A 186 -4.95 9.19 -9.87
N LEU A 187 -3.82 8.47 -9.91
CA LEU A 187 -3.14 8.01 -8.70
C LEU A 187 -2.68 9.21 -7.85
N CYS A 188 -2.07 10.22 -8.48
CA CYS A 188 -1.59 11.41 -7.78
C CYS A 188 -2.73 12.23 -7.19
N ASP A 189 -3.86 12.34 -7.89
CA ASP A 189 -5.07 13.01 -7.39
C ASP A 189 -5.68 12.24 -6.21
N ALA A 190 -5.77 10.91 -6.28
CA ALA A 190 -6.22 10.10 -5.15
C ALA A 190 -5.31 10.25 -3.92
N ILE A 191 -3.98 10.24 -4.11
CA ILE A 191 -3.01 10.49 -3.03
C ILE A 191 -3.16 11.92 -2.49
N PHE A 192 -3.39 12.92 -3.35
CA PHE A 192 -3.64 14.30 -2.95
C PHE A 192 -4.91 14.45 -2.10
N ASN A 193 -5.98 13.73 -2.45
CA ASN A 193 -7.21 13.66 -1.64
C ASN A 193 -6.94 13.05 -0.26
N CYS A 194 -6.21 11.92 -0.18
CA CYS A 194 -5.81 11.30 1.09
C CYS A 194 -4.90 12.21 1.93
N LEU A 195 -3.95 12.91 1.30
CA LEU A 195 -3.07 13.87 1.95
C LEU A 195 -3.88 15.06 2.51
N THR A 196 -4.90 15.50 1.78
CA THR A 196 -5.84 16.53 2.22
C THR A 196 -6.66 16.07 3.43
N ALA A 197 -7.13 14.81 3.42
CA ALA A 197 -7.80 14.18 4.56
C ALA A 197 -6.92 14.21 5.80
N HIS A 198 -5.67 13.75 5.66
CA HIS A 198 -4.71 13.71 6.74
C HIS A 198 -4.37 15.12 7.24
N ALA A 199 -4.21 16.12 6.35
CA ALA A 199 -3.93 17.50 6.74
C ALA A 199 -5.06 18.10 7.61
N GLN A 200 -6.31 17.86 7.22
CA GLN A 200 -7.48 18.32 7.97
C GLN A 200 -7.61 17.60 9.31
N ALA A 201 -7.38 16.28 9.35
CA ALA A 201 -7.37 15.50 10.58
C ALA A 201 -6.24 15.95 11.54
N TYR A 202 -5.04 16.19 11.01
CA TYR A 202 -3.89 16.69 11.77
C TYR A 202 -4.18 18.06 12.39
N LYS A 203 -4.81 18.96 11.63
CA LYS A 203 -5.29 20.26 12.14
C LYS A 203 -6.36 20.11 13.23
N ALA A 204 -7.18 19.05 13.16
CA ALA A 204 -8.13 18.68 14.21
C ALA A 204 -7.48 17.96 15.41
N GLY A 205 -6.15 17.79 15.41
CA GLY A 205 -5.39 17.17 16.50
C GLY A 205 -5.33 15.64 16.41
N ILE A 206 -5.48 15.04 15.23
CA ILE A 206 -5.42 13.59 15.01
C ILE A 206 -4.30 13.24 14.02
N ILE A 207 -3.41 12.31 14.41
CA ILE A 207 -2.42 11.70 13.52
C ILE A 207 -2.81 10.26 13.20
N HIS A 208 -2.64 9.80 11.95
CA HIS A 208 -3.16 8.51 11.48
C HIS A 208 -2.31 7.31 11.94
N ARG A 209 -0.98 7.41 11.83
CA ARG A 209 0.04 6.40 12.22
C ARG A 209 0.03 5.09 11.44
N ASP A 210 -0.66 5.04 10.30
CA ASP A 210 -0.71 3.84 9.45
C ASP A 210 -1.04 4.20 8.00
N ILE A 211 -0.37 5.22 7.49
CA ILE A 211 -0.44 5.57 6.08
C ILE A 211 0.19 4.43 5.27
N SER A 212 -0.62 3.76 4.44
CA SER A 212 -0.20 2.58 3.69
C SER A 212 -1.02 2.43 2.41
N ALA A 213 -0.53 1.63 1.47
CA ALA A 213 -1.24 1.32 0.23
C ALA A 213 -2.62 0.67 0.47
N GLY A 214 -2.76 -0.14 1.53
CA GLY A 214 -4.01 -0.81 1.86
C GLY A 214 -5.06 0.10 2.52
N ASN A 215 -4.64 1.26 3.01
CA ASN A 215 -5.48 2.22 3.74
C ASN A 215 -5.87 3.42 2.87
N MET A 216 -5.34 3.54 1.66
CA MET A 216 -5.81 4.48 0.65
C MET A 216 -6.69 3.74 -0.34
N LEU A 217 -7.93 4.20 -0.49
CA LEU A 217 -8.91 3.58 -1.38
C LEU A 217 -9.39 4.58 -2.42
N LEU A 218 -9.97 4.07 -3.50
CA LEU A 218 -10.74 4.86 -4.46
C LEU A 218 -12.22 4.72 -4.16
N TYR A 219 -12.97 5.81 -4.22
CA TYR A 219 -14.42 5.76 -4.18
C TYR A 219 -14.99 6.74 -5.18
N LYS A 220 -16.19 6.44 -5.69
CA LYS A 220 -16.89 7.33 -6.58
C LYS A 220 -17.88 8.16 -5.78
N HIS A 221 -17.69 9.47 -5.79
CA HIS A 221 -18.53 10.42 -5.06
C HIS A 221 -19.87 10.65 -5.79
N GLU A 222 -20.80 11.35 -5.14
CA GLU A 222 -22.16 11.60 -5.65
C GLU A 222 -22.17 12.47 -6.91
N ASP A 223 -21.12 13.27 -7.13
CA ASP A 223 -20.90 14.04 -8.36
C ASP A 223 -20.42 13.17 -9.55
N GLY A 224 -20.14 11.89 -9.32
CA GLY A 224 -19.67 10.96 -10.34
C GLY A 224 -18.17 10.94 -10.59
N HIS A 225 -17.38 11.72 -9.84
CA HIS A 225 -15.92 11.70 -9.92
C HIS A 225 -15.32 10.67 -8.95
N TRP A 226 -14.15 10.13 -9.33
CA TRP A 226 -13.36 9.26 -8.46
C TRP A 226 -12.48 10.10 -7.55
N TYR A 227 -12.45 9.74 -6.27
CA TYR A 227 -11.64 10.40 -5.26
C TYR A 227 -10.85 9.38 -4.45
N GLY A 228 -9.76 9.85 -3.85
CA GLY A 228 -9.06 9.10 -2.80
C GLY A 228 -9.82 9.16 -1.48
N LEU A 229 -9.79 8.06 -0.73
CA LEU A 229 -10.38 7.90 0.61
C LEU A 229 -9.32 7.34 1.56
N LEU A 230 -9.01 8.08 2.62
CA LEU A 230 -8.09 7.62 3.67
C LEU A 230 -8.88 6.86 4.76
N ASN A 231 -8.69 5.54 4.81
CA ASN A 231 -9.41 4.61 5.67
C ASN A 231 -8.52 4.07 6.80
N ASP A 232 -9.12 3.31 7.72
CA ASP A 232 -8.44 2.55 8.79
C ASP A 232 -7.82 3.40 9.92
N TRP A 233 -8.65 4.27 10.51
CA TRP A 233 -8.27 5.19 11.59
C TRP A 233 -8.10 4.52 12.97
N LYS A 234 -8.08 3.18 13.04
CA LYS A 234 -8.00 2.41 14.30
C LYS A 234 -6.66 2.59 15.04
N LEU A 235 -5.60 2.95 14.32
CA LEU A 235 -4.28 3.24 14.90
C LEU A 235 -4.07 4.74 15.11
N SER A 236 -5.05 5.58 14.81
CA SER A 236 -4.92 7.02 15.02
C SER A 236 -4.71 7.38 16.49
N LYS A 237 -4.17 8.57 16.74
CA LYS A 237 -4.01 9.10 18.10
C LYS A 237 -4.27 10.60 18.11
N LYS A 238 -4.81 11.07 19.23
CA LYS A 238 -4.81 12.51 19.54
C LYS A 238 -3.38 12.98 19.72
N ILE A 239 -3.04 14.07 19.03
CA ILE A 239 -1.75 14.74 19.16
C ILE A 239 -1.80 15.49 20.49
N ASP A 240 -0.91 15.12 21.39
CA ASP A 240 -0.68 15.91 22.58
C ASP A 240 0.38 16.96 22.26
N PHE A 241 -0.06 18.20 22.00
CA PHE A 241 0.85 19.32 21.76
C PHE A 241 1.53 19.81 23.06
N SER A 242 1.14 19.26 24.22
CA SER A 242 1.62 19.69 25.55
C SER A 242 2.64 18.75 26.19
N SER A 243 2.81 17.52 25.68
CA SER A 243 3.83 16.59 26.17
C SER A 243 4.95 16.38 25.15
N SER A 244 6.17 16.75 25.54
CA SER A 244 7.42 16.44 24.82
C SER A 244 7.95 15.03 25.10
N GLU A 245 7.27 14.27 25.97
CA GLU A 245 7.76 13.00 26.50
C GLU A 245 6.70 11.92 26.37
N GLY A 246 6.88 11.02 25.42
CA GLY A 246 6.02 9.85 25.28
C GLY A 246 6.57 8.89 24.24
N ARG A 247 7.54 8.07 24.62
CA ARG A 247 7.93 6.89 23.84
C ARG A 247 6.66 6.06 23.56
N GLN A 248 6.49 5.61 22.32
CA GLN A 248 5.42 4.67 22.02
C GLN A 248 5.80 3.30 22.57
N PRO A 249 4.88 2.59 23.25
CA PRO A 249 5.20 1.31 23.88
C PRO A 249 5.52 0.21 22.86
N ASP A 250 4.98 0.31 21.64
CA ASP A 250 5.24 -0.62 20.53
C ASP A 250 5.32 0.14 19.20
N ARG A 251 6.11 -0.40 18.25
CA ARG A 251 6.10 0.03 16.85
C ARG A 251 4.71 -0.18 16.25
N THR A 252 4.13 0.86 15.65
CA THR A 252 2.83 0.81 14.98
C THR A 252 2.95 1.27 13.53
N GLY A 253 2.17 0.67 12.64
CA GLY A 253 2.17 0.96 11.21
C GLY A 253 2.57 -0.22 10.33
N THR A 254 2.37 -0.06 9.03
CA THR A 254 2.70 -1.06 8.01
C THR A 254 4.17 -0.93 7.58
N TRP A 255 4.99 -1.94 7.88
CA TRP A 255 6.46 -1.93 7.69
C TRP A 255 6.93 -1.30 6.38
N GLN A 256 6.32 -1.71 5.25
CA GLN A 256 6.72 -1.24 3.92
C GLN A 256 6.69 0.28 3.79
N TYR A 257 5.74 0.95 4.43
CA TYR A 257 5.49 2.38 4.26
C TYR A 257 6.01 3.22 5.42
N MET A 258 6.39 2.60 6.55
CA MET A 258 6.98 3.32 7.66
C MET A 258 8.28 4.03 7.24
N SER A 259 8.47 5.22 7.81
CA SER A 259 9.68 6.01 7.62
C SER A 259 10.91 5.31 8.15
N ALA A 260 12.08 5.58 7.55
CA ALA A 260 13.31 4.92 7.95
C ALA A 260 13.68 5.21 9.42
N HIS A 261 13.45 6.44 9.91
CA HIS A 261 13.60 6.75 11.33
C HIS A 261 12.67 5.92 12.24
N ALA A 262 11.44 5.61 11.85
CA ALA A 262 10.50 4.84 12.69
C ALA A 262 10.81 3.34 12.67
N LEU A 263 11.42 2.88 11.58
CA LEU A 263 11.99 1.55 11.48
C LEU A 263 13.30 1.42 12.27
N ASN A 264 14.08 2.49 12.42
CA ASN A 264 15.35 2.45 13.15
C ASN A 264 15.20 2.67 14.67
N ASP A 265 14.18 3.42 15.10
CA ASP A 265 13.81 3.58 16.51
C ASP A 265 12.35 3.11 16.73
N PRO A 266 12.14 1.85 17.15
CA PRO A 266 10.80 1.29 17.38
C PRO A 266 9.98 2.00 18.46
N TYR A 267 10.60 2.76 19.36
CA TYR A 267 9.94 3.40 20.50
C TYR A 267 9.68 4.88 20.28
N ARG A 268 10.17 5.46 19.17
CA ARG A 268 9.94 6.86 18.90
C ARG A 268 8.48 7.19 18.69
N GLN A 269 8.12 8.42 19.00
CA GLN A 269 6.83 8.97 18.64
C GLN A 269 6.78 9.22 17.14
N ILE A 270 5.73 8.70 16.49
CA ILE A 270 5.43 9.04 15.10
C ILE A 270 5.03 10.52 15.03
N VAL A 271 5.75 11.27 14.21
CA VAL A 271 5.55 12.70 13.94
C VAL A 271 5.10 12.94 12.50
N ILE A 272 4.74 14.18 12.16
CA ILE A 272 4.21 14.52 10.84
C ILE A 272 5.20 14.19 9.70
N GLN A 273 6.49 14.37 9.92
CA GLN A 273 7.55 14.05 8.93
C GLN A 273 7.47 12.58 8.51
N ASP A 274 7.12 11.70 9.45
CA ASP A 274 7.04 10.25 9.25
C ASP A 274 5.83 9.85 8.41
N GLU A 275 4.69 10.50 8.66
CA GLU A 275 3.47 10.30 7.89
C GLU A 275 3.65 10.84 6.46
N LEU A 276 4.32 11.99 6.31
CA LEU A 276 4.65 12.56 4.99
C LEU A 276 5.62 11.65 4.21
N GLU A 277 6.60 11.03 4.87
CA GLU A 277 7.46 10.01 4.25
C GLU A 277 6.67 8.76 3.84
N SER A 278 5.69 8.35 4.66
CA SER A 278 4.79 7.25 4.31
C SER A 278 3.97 7.53 3.05
N PHE A 279 3.46 8.76 2.86
CA PHE A 279 2.80 9.17 1.62
C PHE A 279 3.73 9.06 0.40
N PHE A 280 5.00 9.45 0.55
CA PHE A 280 6.00 9.27 -0.49
C PHE A 280 6.23 7.80 -0.83
N HIS A 281 6.37 6.93 0.18
CA HIS A 281 6.57 5.50 -0.03
C HIS A 281 5.38 4.85 -0.73
N VAL A 282 4.13 5.26 -0.43
CA VAL A 282 2.94 4.80 -1.15
C VAL A 282 2.97 5.24 -2.62
N LEU A 283 3.31 6.50 -2.90
CA LEU A 283 3.46 6.99 -4.28
C LEU A 283 4.49 6.17 -5.05
N LEU A 284 5.68 5.97 -4.47
CA LEU A 284 6.75 5.19 -5.09
C LEU A 284 6.34 3.74 -5.35
N TYR A 285 5.66 3.12 -4.39
CA TYR A 285 5.19 1.73 -4.46
C TYR A 285 4.25 1.51 -5.65
N TYR A 286 3.28 2.39 -5.85
CA TYR A 286 2.39 2.30 -7.00
C TYR A 286 3.08 2.73 -8.30
N ALA A 287 3.93 3.76 -8.25
CA ALA A 287 4.60 4.25 -9.46
C ALA A 287 5.51 3.18 -10.09
N ILE A 288 6.35 2.50 -9.29
CA ILE A 288 7.23 1.44 -9.81
C ILE A 288 6.43 0.23 -10.32
N ARG A 289 5.27 -0.05 -9.73
CA ARG A 289 4.44 -1.18 -10.17
C ARG A 289 3.76 -0.93 -11.51
N PHE A 290 3.33 0.30 -11.78
CA PHE A 290 2.40 0.57 -12.88
C PHE A 290 2.97 1.45 -14.00
N PHE A 291 3.89 2.38 -13.75
CA PHE A 291 4.27 3.39 -14.77
C PHE A 291 5.58 3.05 -15.49
N PRO A 292 5.80 3.54 -16.72
CA PRO A 292 7.07 3.38 -17.42
C PRO A 292 8.21 4.00 -16.62
N HIS A 293 9.31 3.27 -16.47
CA HIS A 293 10.51 3.70 -15.75
C HIS A 293 11.74 3.02 -16.32
N ASN A 294 12.92 3.50 -15.94
CA ASN A 294 14.20 2.97 -16.40
C ASN A 294 14.68 1.70 -15.66
N LEU A 295 13.91 1.12 -14.74
CA LEU A 295 14.20 -0.22 -14.20
C LEU A 295 13.54 -1.32 -15.06
N ASP A 296 14.27 -2.37 -15.41
CA ASP A 296 13.72 -3.49 -16.17
C ASP A 296 12.66 -4.25 -15.36
N ASP A 297 11.59 -4.67 -16.04
CA ASP A 297 10.42 -5.33 -15.41
C ASP A 297 10.80 -6.55 -14.55
N GLU A 298 11.83 -7.30 -14.94
CA GLU A 298 12.31 -8.49 -14.22
C GLU A 298 12.94 -8.15 -12.85
N HIS A 299 13.48 -6.95 -12.70
CA HIS A 299 14.11 -6.48 -11.47
C HIS A 299 13.13 -5.77 -10.52
N VAL A 300 11.92 -5.44 -10.97
CA VAL A 300 10.91 -4.76 -10.14
C VAL A 300 10.56 -5.56 -8.89
N GLY A 301 10.48 -6.90 -8.99
CA GLY A 301 10.26 -7.76 -7.84
C GLY A 301 11.36 -7.62 -6.78
N GLN A 302 12.61 -7.65 -7.21
CA GLN A 302 13.78 -7.53 -6.33
C GLN A 302 13.88 -6.13 -5.72
N PHE A 303 13.63 -5.09 -6.51
CA PHE A 303 13.54 -3.72 -6.03
C PHE A 303 12.46 -3.54 -4.96
N LEU A 304 11.25 -4.08 -5.20
CA LEU A 304 10.17 -4.00 -4.22
C LEU A 304 10.56 -4.66 -2.89
N HIS A 305 11.21 -5.82 -2.95
CA HIS A 305 11.72 -6.49 -1.77
C HIS A 305 12.79 -5.64 -1.06
N ASP A 306 13.85 -5.24 -1.77
CA ASP A 306 14.99 -4.53 -1.18
C ASP A 306 14.63 -3.16 -0.58
N TYR A 307 13.71 -2.45 -1.22
CA TYR A 307 13.29 -1.13 -0.78
C TYR A 307 12.20 -1.22 0.30
N PHE A 308 11.19 -2.06 0.14
CA PHE A 308 10.01 -2.06 1.02
C PHE A 308 10.05 -3.14 2.10
N ASP A 309 10.54 -4.34 1.80
CA ASP A 309 10.42 -5.51 2.69
C ASP A 309 11.73 -5.83 3.44
N ALA A 310 12.89 -5.46 2.88
CA ALA A 310 14.18 -5.75 3.48
C ALA A 310 14.37 -5.04 4.83
N TYR A 311 15.19 -5.67 5.67
CA TYR A 311 15.46 -5.23 7.04
C TYR A 311 16.91 -5.54 7.42
N PHE A 312 17.40 -4.83 8.44
CA PHE A 312 18.66 -5.15 9.11
C PHE A 312 18.41 -5.72 10.51
N PRO A 313 18.96 -6.90 10.86
CA PRO A 313 18.95 -7.38 12.23
C PRO A 313 19.72 -6.43 13.15
N HIS A 314 19.15 -6.11 14.30
CA HIS A 314 19.77 -5.33 15.36
C HIS A 314 19.51 -5.99 16.72
N THR A 315 20.29 -5.64 17.74
CA THR A 315 20.17 -6.21 19.10
C THR A 315 18.78 -6.02 19.73
N GLU A 316 18.06 -4.99 19.31
CA GLU A 316 16.74 -4.61 19.80
C GLU A 316 15.59 -4.97 18.82
N GLY A 317 15.87 -5.75 17.78
CA GLY A 317 14.91 -6.16 16.76
C GLY A 317 15.30 -5.73 15.36
N TYR A 318 14.34 -5.68 14.44
CA TYR A 318 14.60 -5.37 13.03
C TYR A 318 14.56 -3.87 12.75
N ARG A 319 15.54 -3.41 11.97
CA ARG A 319 15.71 -2.02 11.52
C ARG A 319 15.45 -1.87 10.01
N CYS A 320 15.37 -0.62 9.56
CA CYS A 320 15.14 -0.28 8.16
C CYS A 320 16.15 -0.97 7.24
N GLY A 321 15.70 -1.49 6.09
CA GLY A 321 16.60 -1.96 5.04
C GLY A 321 17.45 -0.84 4.44
N SER A 322 18.60 -1.22 3.85
CA SER A 322 19.59 -0.28 3.31
C SER A 322 19.02 0.64 2.24
N ALA A 323 18.32 0.07 1.24
CA ALA A 323 17.89 0.83 0.07
C ALA A 323 16.95 1.99 0.43
N LYS A 324 15.99 1.77 1.34
CA LYS A 324 15.10 2.82 1.83
C LYS A 324 15.86 3.88 2.64
N PHE A 325 16.70 3.46 3.58
CA PHE A 325 17.45 4.38 4.43
C PHE A 325 18.38 5.26 3.59
N GLU A 326 19.11 4.66 2.65
CA GLU A 326 20.02 5.36 1.75
C GLU A 326 19.28 6.31 0.80
N ALA A 327 18.09 5.94 0.32
CA ALA A 327 17.28 6.85 -0.49
C ALA A 327 16.90 8.12 0.27
N MET A 328 16.50 7.99 1.54
CA MET A 328 16.19 9.14 2.39
C MET A 328 17.44 9.95 2.72
N ARG A 329 18.58 9.29 2.99
CA ARG A 329 19.84 9.95 3.35
C ARG A 329 20.50 10.69 2.19
N THR A 330 20.44 10.13 0.98
CA THR A 330 21.13 10.67 -0.20
C THR A 330 20.24 11.53 -1.10
N GLY A 331 18.91 11.45 -0.91
CA GLY A 331 17.94 12.15 -1.76
C GLY A 331 17.81 11.56 -3.17
N VAL A 332 18.31 10.33 -3.40
CA VAL A 332 18.24 9.63 -4.70
C VAL A 332 17.92 8.15 -4.50
N ILE A 333 17.14 7.57 -5.41
CA ILE A 333 16.87 6.13 -5.45
C ILE A 333 17.81 5.51 -6.48
N GLN A 334 18.86 4.84 -6.01
CA GLN A 334 19.84 4.17 -6.87
C GLN A 334 19.30 2.84 -7.37
N ILE A 335 19.47 2.58 -8.67
CA ILE A 335 19.10 1.33 -9.32
C ILE A 335 20.27 0.65 -10.04
N MET A 336 21.48 1.18 -9.89
CA MET A 336 22.68 0.66 -10.56
C MET A 336 22.97 -0.81 -10.20
N SER A 337 22.64 -1.23 -8.98
CA SER A 337 22.85 -2.61 -8.51
C SER A 337 21.92 -3.64 -9.16
N TYR A 338 20.87 -3.20 -9.85
CA TYR A 338 19.93 -4.10 -10.55
C TYR A 338 20.27 -4.25 -12.04
N ARG A 339 21.33 -3.61 -12.52
CA ARG A 339 21.69 -3.57 -13.94
C ARG A 339 23.03 -4.26 -14.16
N ASP A 340 23.12 -5.00 -15.27
CA ASP A 340 24.36 -5.64 -15.68
C ASP A 340 25.35 -4.65 -16.32
N THR A 341 24.86 -3.49 -16.77
CA THR A 341 25.68 -2.47 -17.47
C THR A 341 25.91 -1.23 -16.61
N GLN A 342 27.15 -0.73 -16.60
CA GLN A 342 27.56 0.49 -15.88
C GLN A 342 27.15 1.76 -16.64
N ASP A 343 25.85 1.91 -16.92
CA ASP A 343 25.30 3.16 -17.44
C ASP A 343 25.09 4.18 -16.30
N VAL A 344 26.14 4.97 -16.05
CA VAL A 344 26.16 5.99 -14.98
C VAL A 344 25.04 7.02 -15.15
N ALA A 345 24.62 7.32 -16.40
CA ALA A 345 23.58 8.32 -16.68
C ALA A 345 22.18 7.85 -16.24
N ASN A 346 21.99 6.54 -16.09
CA ASN A 346 20.75 5.89 -15.67
C ASN A 346 20.91 5.10 -14.36
N SER A 347 21.86 5.52 -13.52
CA SER A 347 22.11 4.96 -12.20
C SER A 347 20.98 5.20 -11.18
N ASN A 348 20.14 6.19 -11.42
CA ASN A 348 19.02 6.57 -10.54
C ASN A 348 17.67 6.26 -11.20
N LEU A 349 16.68 5.89 -10.40
CA LEU A 349 15.31 5.66 -10.85
C LEU A 349 14.72 6.92 -11.48
N LYS A 350 14.17 6.79 -12.68
CA LYS A 350 13.46 7.83 -13.43
C LYS A 350 12.22 7.24 -14.09
N PHE A 351 11.11 7.96 -14.00
CA PHE A 351 9.87 7.65 -14.72
C PHE A 351 9.93 8.24 -16.12
N LEU A 352 9.50 7.45 -17.10
CA LEU A 352 9.61 7.76 -18.52
C LEU A 352 8.25 8.21 -19.05
N TRP A 353 8.25 9.17 -19.97
CA TRP A 353 7.06 9.46 -20.75
C TRP A 353 6.77 8.25 -21.65
N PRO A 354 5.53 7.74 -21.70
CA PRO A 354 5.20 6.60 -22.55
C PRO A 354 5.46 6.94 -24.02
N SER A 355 6.23 6.09 -24.70
CA SER A 355 6.40 6.19 -26.15
C SER A 355 5.04 5.98 -26.85
N PRO A 356 4.77 6.66 -27.98
CA PRO A 356 3.54 6.45 -28.73
C PRO A 356 3.39 4.94 -29.03
N ARG A 357 2.23 4.35 -28.69
CA ARG A 357 1.95 2.96 -29.06
C ARG A 357 2.10 2.85 -30.57
N LYS A 358 3.08 2.06 -31.04
CA LYS A 358 3.05 1.58 -32.43
C LYS A 358 1.76 0.77 -32.57
N LEU A 359 0.81 1.27 -33.37
CA LEU A 359 -0.31 0.45 -33.80
C LEU A 359 0.26 -0.83 -34.41
N PRO A 360 -0.27 -2.02 -34.06
CA PRO A 360 0.16 -3.24 -34.71
C PRO A 360 -0.02 -3.07 -36.22
N SER A 361 1.06 -3.25 -36.97
CA SER A 361 1.04 -3.14 -38.42
C SER A 361 0.00 -4.12 -38.97
N LEU A 362 -1.04 -3.59 -39.61
CA LEU A 362 -1.92 -4.35 -40.49
C LEU A 362 -1.11 -4.82 -41.70
N ASN A 363 -0.37 -5.92 -41.54
CA ASN A 363 0.18 -6.74 -42.62
C ASN A 363 0.69 -8.06 -42.04
N PRO A 364 -0.07 -9.17 -42.13
CA PRO A 364 0.48 -10.48 -41.84
C PRO A 364 1.44 -10.87 -42.97
N LYS A 365 2.74 -10.96 -42.67
CA LYS A 365 3.67 -11.73 -43.50
C LYS A 365 3.59 -13.21 -43.08
N PRO A 366 3.52 -14.16 -44.02
CA PRO A 366 3.51 -15.58 -43.71
C PRO A 366 4.92 -16.01 -43.32
N THR A 367 5.07 -16.67 -42.18
CA THR A 367 6.29 -17.38 -41.80
C THR A 367 5.98 -18.86 -41.69
N ASP A 368 6.39 -19.60 -42.71
CA ASP A 368 6.63 -21.03 -42.65
C ASP A 368 7.73 -21.34 -41.62
N GLY A 369 7.62 -22.51 -40.98
CA GLY A 369 8.78 -23.17 -40.35
C GLY A 369 8.64 -23.49 -38.86
N SER A 370 7.89 -24.55 -38.55
CA SER A 370 8.25 -25.65 -37.64
C SER A 370 9.21 -25.37 -36.47
N SER A 371 8.75 -25.57 -35.23
CA SER A 371 9.22 -26.63 -34.31
C SER A 371 8.57 -26.47 -32.93
N SER A 372 7.56 -27.30 -32.64
CA SER A 372 7.00 -27.47 -31.29
C SER A 372 7.73 -28.61 -30.57
N PRO A 373 8.09 -28.47 -29.28
CA PRO A 373 8.32 -29.61 -28.41
C PRO A 373 7.11 -29.90 -27.51
N ALA A 374 6.77 -31.19 -27.52
CA ALA A 374 5.75 -31.94 -26.80
C ALA A 374 5.40 -31.52 -25.35
N LEU A 375 4.10 -31.63 -25.06
CA LEU A 375 3.53 -31.77 -23.72
C LEU A 375 3.71 -33.21 -23.20
N PRO A 376 3.98 -33.41 -21.89
CA PRO A 376 4.00 -34.74 -21.31
C PRO A 376 2.58 -35.23 -20.94
N SER A 377 2.36 -36.49 -21.28
CA SER A 377 1.19 -37.33 -21.07
C SER A 377 0.94 -37.74 -19.62
N SER A 378 -0.34 -37.93 -19.25
CA SER A 378 -0.79 -38.78 -18.13
C SER A 378 -2.27 -39.21 -18.35
N PRO A 379 -2.73 -40.32 -17.72
CA PRO A 379 -3.45 -41.39 -18.42
C PRO A 379 -4.99 -41.39 -18.25
N SER A 380 -5.64 -42.11 -19.18
CA SER A 380 -7.06 -42.53 -19.20
C SER A 380 -7.27 -43.74 -18.24
N PRO A 381 -8.51 -44.16 -17.83
CA PRO A 381 -9.54 -44.63 -18.77
C PRO A 381 -11.03 -44.45 -18.36
N ALA A 382 -11.94 -44.43 -19.34
CA ALA A 382 -13.16 -45.26 -19.36
C ALA A 382 -13.91 -45.11 -20.70
N GLU A 383 -14.28 -46.26 -21.26
CA GLU A 383 -14.95 -46.52 -22.54
C GLU A 383 -16.41 -45.98 -22.59
N ARG A 384 -16.93 -45.67 -23.79
CA ARG A 384 -17.79 -46.61 -24.59
C ARG A 384 -18.43 -45.95 -25.84
N ALA A 385 -18.08 -46.52 -26.99
CA ALA A 385 -18.74 -46.69 -28.31
C ALA A 385 -19.98 -45.88 -28.75
N LEU A 386 -19.99 -45.45 -30.03
CA LEU A 386 -20.83 -45.96 -31.16
C LEU A 386 -20.48 -45.22 -32.51
N PRO A 387 -20.83 -45.75 -33.71
CA PRO A 387 -19.96 -45.73 -34.90
C PRO A 387 -20.42 -44.91 -36.14
N SER A 388 -19.44 -44.61 -37.01
CA SER A 388 -19.28 -44.75 -38.49
C SER A 388 -20.51 -45.07 -39.38
N ALA A 389 -20.64 -44.74 -40.67
CA ALA A 389 -19.84 -44.08 -41.72
C ALA A 389 -20.72 -43.90 -43.00
N ASP A 390 -20.17 -43.19 -44.00
CA ASP A 390 -20.24 -43.45 -45.46
C ASP A 390 -20.67 -42.31 -46.41
N SER A 391 -19.90 -42.24 -47.50
CA SER A 391 -19.81 -41.25 -48.60
C SER A 391 -20.65 -41.73 -49.83
N PRO A 392 -20.40 -41.37 -51.13
CA PRO A 392 -19.88 -40.16 -51.81
C PRO A 392 -20.66 -39.72 -53.11
N SER A 393 -20.20 -38.60 -53.73
CA SER A 393 -20.03 -38.28 -55.19
C SER A 393 -21.18 -37.89 -56.17
N SER A 394 -21.16 -36.59 -56.61
CA SER A 394 -21.12 -35.94 -57.98
C SER A 394 -21.98 -36.39 -59.20
N PRO A 395 -22.10 -35.67 -60.38
CA PRO A 395 -21.70 -34.29 -60.86
C PRO A 395 -22.71 -33.48 -61.78
N VAL A 396 -22.55 -32.11 -61.86
CA VAL A 396 -22.46 -31.10 -63.01
C VAL A 396 -23.42 -31.15 -64.26
N PRO A 397 -23.90 -30.07 -65.01
CA PRO A 397 -23.29 -28.75 -65.44
C PRO A 397 -24.15 -27.43 -65.53
N ARG A 398 -23.41 -26.34 -65.90
CA ARG A 398 -23.60 -24.86 -66.22
C ARG A 398 -24.50 -24.51 -67.46
N PRO A 399 -24.68 -23.24 -68.01
CA PRO A 399 -24.17 -21.83 -67.79
C PRO A 399 -25.23 -20.67 -68.06
N PRO A 400 -24.96 -19.40 -68.55
CA PRO A 400 -23.88 -18.36 -68.47
C PRO A 400 -24.32 -16.88 -68.10
N SER A 401 -23.36 -15.92 -68.18
CA SER A 401 -23.21 -14.47 -67.84
C SER A 401 -24.03 -13.37 -68.60
N PRO A 402 -23.86 -12.05 -68.29
CA PRO A 402 -23.07 -11.12 -69.16
C PRO A 402 -22.31 -9.92 -68.47
N THR A 403 -21.80 -8.99 -69.30
CA THR A 403 -20.65 -8.04 -69.22
C THR A 403 -20.96 -6.51 -69.22
N SER A 404 -20.01 -5.70 -68.68
CA SER A 404 -19.49 -4.31 -68.96
C SER A 404 -20.27 -3.18 -69.73
N SER A 405 -20.08 -1.91 -69.32
CA SER A 405 -19.92 -0.68 -70.17
C SER A 405 -19.41 0.55 -69.35
N ASP A 406 -19.09 1.67 -70.05
CA ASP A 406 -17.93 2.59 -69.89
C ASP A 406 -18.29 4.12 -69.91
N ILE A 407 -17.38 4.99 -69.40
CA ILE A 407 -16.92 6.34 -69.89
C ILE A 407 -17.51 7.74 -69.47
N TYR A 408 -16.57 8.72 -69.33
CA TYR A 408 -16.52 10.24 -69.31
C TYR A 408 -16.52 10.99 -67.94
N GLY A 409 -15.62 11.94 -67.59
CA GLY A 409 -14.45 12.57 -68.25
C GLY A 409 -13.65 13.56 -67.33
N SER A 410 -12.47 13.96 -67.86
CA SER A 410 -11.46 15.03 -67.56
C SER A 410 -11.74 16.17 -66.54
N ASP A 411 -10.74 16.63 -65.76
CA ASP A 411 -9.76 17.67 -66.17
C ASP A 411 -8.67 17.98 -65.10
N LEU A 412 -7.55 18.54 -65.57
CA LEU A 412 -6.31 18.87 -64.84
C LEU A 412 -6.40 20.12 -63.94
N THR A 413 -5.78 20.09 -62.75
CA THR A 413 -5.02 21.23 -62.17
C THR A 413 -4.21 20.80 -60.95
N SER A 414 -2.90 21.02 -61.01
CA SER A 414 -1.94 20.92 -59.90
C SER A 414 -1.69 22.30 -59.30
N LEU A 415 -1.79 22.43 -57.96
CA LEU A 415 -1.34 23.58 -57.19
C LEU A 415 -0.45 23.12 -56.02
N PRO A 416 0.55 23.93 -55.62
CA PRO A 416 1.74 23.46 -54.91
C PRO A 416 1.52 23.27 -53.41
N SER A 417 2.14 22.21 -52.90
CA SER A 417 2.24 21.90 -51.47
C SER A 417 3.04 23.00 -50.75
N ASP A 418 2.45 23.56 -49.70
CA ASP A 418 3.21 24.31 -48.68
C ASP A 418 4.33 23.41 -48.11
N PRO A 419 5.52 23.94 -47.80
CA PRO A 419 6.59 23.14 -47.24
C PRO A 419 6.18 22.63 -45.86
N VAL A 420 5.85 21.35 -45.81
CA VAL A 420 5.74 20.57 -44.58
C VAL A 420 7.07 20.73 -43.84
N GLN A 421 7.07 21.51 -42.76
CA GLN A 421 8.16 21.47 -41.80
C GLN A 421 8.34 20.00 -41.39
N PRO A 422 9.58 19.47 -41.40
CA PRO A 422 9.82 18.12 -40.93
C PRO A 422 9.30 18.00 -39.49
N PRO A 423 8.76 16.83 -39.08
CA PRO A 423 8.31 16.62 -37.72
C PRO A 423 9.46 17.00 -36.78
N GLN A 424 9.26 18.03 -35.96
CA GLN A 424 10.15 18.26 -34.83
C GLN A 424 10.14 16.95 -34.03
N GLU A 425 11.30 16.31 -33.90
CA GLU A 425 11.46 15.19 -32.98
C GLU A 425 10.87 15.59 -31.63
N PRO A 426 10.06 14.72 -30.99
CA PRO A 426 9.41 15.09 -29.74
C PRO A 426 10.52 15.40 -28.73
N LYS A 427 10.59 16.67 -28.29
CA LYS A 427 11.40 17.06 -27.13
C LYS A 427 11.16 16.03 -26.04
N ASP A 428 12.22 15.43 -25.50
CA ASP A 428 12.14 14.49 -24.38
C ASP A 428 11.27 15.11 -23.28
N ARG A 429 10.01 14.66 -23.20
CA ARG A 429 9.05 15.17 -22.22
C ARG A 429 9.36 14.52 -20.88
N GLU A 430 9.65 15.33 -19.87
CA GLU A 430 9.88 14.81 -18.52
C GLU A 430 8.55 14.48 -17.84
N HIS A 431 8.42 13.27 -17.29
CA HIS A 431 7.24 12.86 -16.55
C HIS A 431 7.10 13.69 -15.25
N PRO A 432 5.92 14.28 -14.94
CA PRO A 432 5.72 15.08 -13.72
C PRO A 432 6.05 14.38 -12.40
N LEU A 433 5.95 13.04 -12.32
CA LEU A 433 6.34 12.24 -11.16
C LEU A 433 7.80 12.44 -10.76
N ASN A 434 8.71 12.63 -11.72
CA ASN A 434 10.12 12.89 -11.43
C ASN A 434 10.29 14.18 -10.62
N THR A 435 9.47 15.20 -10.91
CA THR A 435 9.49 16.46 -10.14
C THR A 435 8.98 16.24 -8.72
N ILE A 436 7.90 15.46 -8.53
CA ILE A 436 7.38 15.12 -7.19
C ILE A 436 8.46 14.40 -6.39
N ILE A 437 8.96 13.29 -6.92
CA ILE A 437 9.92 12.41 -6.24
C ILE A 437 11.20 13.16 -5.90
N LYS A 438 11.77 13.91 -6.86
CA LYS A 438 13.00 14.69 -6.63
C LYS A 438 12.82 15.75 -5.54
N GLN A 439 11.71 16.48 -5.55
CA GLN A 439 11.46 17.49 -4.52
C GLN A 439 11.27 16.84 -3.14
N LEU A 440 10.44 15.80 -3.03
CA LEU A 440 10.20 15.12 -1.76
C LEU A 440 11.48 14.50 -1.19
N LEU A 441 12.26 13.80 -2.01
CA LEU A 441 13.56 13.25 -1.61
C LEU A 441 14.53 14.34 -1.13
N SER A 442 14.55 15.52 -1.76
CA SER A 442 15.39 16.62 -1.28
C SER A 442 14.98 17.14 0.10
N TRP A 443 13.68 17.10 0.42
CA TRP A 443 13.18 17.51 1.73
C TRP A 443 13.53 16.48 2.80
N PHE A 444 13.39 15.19 2.49
CA PHE A 444 13.78 14.10 3.39
C PHE A 444 15.30 14.06 3.59
N GLN A 445 16.11 14.20 2.53
CA GLN A 445 17.56 14.32 2.65
C GLN A 445 17.98 15.39 3.64
N ALA A 446 17.41 16.59 3.51
CA ALA A 446 17.68 17.69 4.43
C ALA A 446 17.26 17.35 5.88
N HIS A 447 16.11 16.70 6.05
CA HIS A 447 15.63 16.26 7.37
C HIS A 447 16.57 15.26 8.04
N TYR A 448 16.98 14.21 7.31
CA TYR A 448 17.86 13.17 7.81
C TYR A 448 19.28 13.71 8.08
N ALA A 449 19.83 14.54 7.19
CA ALA A 449 21.14 15.14 7.38
C ALA A 449 21.23 16.03 8.64
N LEU A 450 20.22 16.85 8.89
CA LEU A 450 20.16 17.70 10.08
C LEU A 450 19.98 16.90 11.37
N ASP A 451 19.21 15.82 11.35
CA ASP A 451 19.04 14.97 12.53
C ASP A 451 20.30 14.17 12.85
N SER A 452 21.02 13.67 11.84
CA SER A 452 22.35 13.07 12.03
C SER A 452 23.36 14.07 12.62
N ALA A 453 23.42 15.30 12.09
CA ALA A 453 24.29 16.35 12.62
C ALA A 453 23.95 16.69 14.08
N ARG A 454 22.66 16.78 14.42
CA ARG A 454 22.21 17.02 15.80
C ARG A 454 22.66 15.91 16.74
N MET A 455 22.55 14.64 16.34
CA MET A 455 23.00 13.51 17.16
C MET A 455 24.51 13.53 17.40
N ASN A 456 25.30 13.94 16.41
CA ASN A 456 26.76 14.07 16.55
C ASN A 456 27.19 15.24 17.46
N THR A 457 26.34 16.26 17.64
CA THR A 457 26.61 17.41 18.52
C THR A 457 26.17 17.23 19.98
N LEU A 458 25.42 16.16 20.30
CA LEU A 458 25.03 15.86 21.67
C LEU A 458 26.22 15.21 22.40
N PRO A 459 26.67 15.72 23.57
CA PRO A 459 27.73 15.09 24.33
C PRO A 459 27.38 13.63 24.67
N GLU A 460 28.31 12.70 24.42
CA GLU A 460 28.22 11.31 24.87
C GLU A 460 28.14 11.28 26.40
N GLY A 461 26.91 11.25 26.94
CA GLY A 461 26.72 11.24 28.40
C GLY A 461 25.29 11.35 28.93
N SER A 462 24.27 11.64 28.11
CA SER A 462 22.89 11.83 28.60
C SER A 462 21.93 10.69 28.28
N GLN A 463 22.43 9.44 28.22
CA GLN A 463 21.59 8.25 28.37
C GLN A 463 22.08 7.44 29.56
N ASN A 464 21.71 7.87 30.77
CA ASN A 464 21.54 6.97 31.91
C ASN A 464 20.53 7.55 32.90
N ASN A 465 19.64 6.67 33.33
CA ASN A 465 18.47 6.93 34.14
C ASN A 465 18.87 6.92 35.64
N THR A 466 18.72 8.02 36.37
CA THR A 466 18.56 7.97 37.85
C THR A 466 17.88 9.24 38.38
N GLN A 467 16.95 9.05 39.32
CA GLN A 467 16.23 10.08 40.08
C GLN A 467 17.16 11.13 40.73
N PRO A 468 16.72 12.40 40.89
CA PRO A 468 17.54 13.42 41.54
C PRO A 468 17.45 13.33 43.07
N THR A 469 18.56 13.04 43.73
CA THR A 469 18.79 13.38 45.14
C THR A 469 19.90 14.43 45.25
N VAL A 470 19.73 15.32 46.23
CA VAL A 470 20.35 16.64 46.34
C VAL A 470 21.63 16.63 47.20
N ALA A 471 22.58 17.49 46.79
CA ALA A 471 23.63 18.20 47.55
C ALA A 471 25.03 17.58 47.81
N GLY A 472 26.05 18.41 47.53
CA GLY A 472 27.36 18.44 48.23
C GLY A 472 28.57 18.80 47.34
N PRO A 473 29.25 19.96 47.53
CA PRO A 473 30.41 20.35 46.73
C PRO A 473 31.73 20.01 47.45
N THR A 474 32.65 19.32 46.78
CA THR A 474 34.07 19.29 47.18
C THR A 474 34.95 19.16 45.96
N GLY A 475 35.78 20.17 45.72
CA GLY A 475 36.72 20.19 44.61
C GLY A 475 37.94 19.30 44.80
N LYS A 476 38.64 19.03 43.70
CA LYS A 476 40.10 19.01 43.63
C LYS A 476 40.57 19.01 42.17
N ARG A 477 41.48 19.94 41.92
CA ARG A 477 42.29 20.19 40.72
C ARG A 477 43.37 19.10 40.57
N ARG A 478 43.66 18.69 39.33
CA ARG A 478 44.93 18.12 38.82
C ARG A 478 44.81 18.06 37.29
N GLU A 479 45.35 19.05 36.57
CA GLU A 479 46.72 19.14 36.01
C GLU A 479 47.01 18.16 34.87
N LEU A 480 47.54 18.78 33.80
CA LEU A 480 47.84 18.30 32.46
C LEU A 480 48.98 17.28 32.41
N SER A 481 48.94 16.42 31.40
CA SER A 481 50.16 15.96 30.72
C SER A 481 49.86 15.79 29.23
N GLU A 482 50.66 16.49 28.43
CA GLU A 482 50.73 16.45 26.97
C GLU A 482 51.37 15.16 26.45
N GLU A 483 51.32 15.04 25.12
CA GLU A 483 52.13 14.19 24.21
C GLU A 483 51.57 12.81 23.87
N PHE A 484 50.95 12.74 22.68
CA PHE A 484 51.38 11.82 21.61
C PHE A 484 50.90 12.39 20.25
N GLN A 485 51.84 12.90 19.45
CA GLN A 485 51.64 13.21 18.03
C GLN A 485 52.34 12.14 17.19
N ALA A 486 51.60 11.54 16.26
CA ALA A 486 51.99 10.79 15.04
C ALA A 486 50.79 9.88 14.70
N GLU A 487 50.24 9.78 13.50
CA GLU A 487 50.65 10.13 12.16
C GLU A 487 49.38 10.18 11.28
N ASP A 488 49.42 11.05 10.28
CA ASP A 488 48.38 11.26 9.27
C ASP A 488 48.36 10.08 8.27
N VAL A 489 47.35 9.20 8.37
CA VAL A 489 47.12 8.13 7.40
C VAL A 489 45.60 7.96 7.15
N LEU A 490 45.19 8.40 5.96
CA LEU A 490 43.93 8.07 5.24
C LEU A 490 42.63 8.73 5.72
N GLY A 491 42.50 10.03 5.42
CA GLY A 491 41.40 10.54 4.57
C GLY A 491 39.97 10.09 4.87
N GLY A 492 39.54 10.10 6.13
CA GLY A 492 38.12 10.10 6.47
C GLY A 492 37.55 11.49 6.21
N ARG A 493 36.63 11.63 5.24
CA ARG A 493 35.82 12.85 5.09
C ARG A 493 34.99 13.05 6.35
N ASP A 494 35.47 13.89 7.23
CA ASP A 494 34.73 14.43 8.35
C ASP A 494 33.50 15.17 7.80
N SER A 495 32.31 14.71 8.19
CA SER A 495 31.03 15.10 7.60
C SER A 495 30.35 16.18 8.43
N SER A 496 31.09 17.25 8.75
CA SER A 496 30.46 18.46 9.26
C SER A 496 29.81 19.19 8.06
N LEU A 497 28.49 19.43 8.16
CA LEU A 497 27.78 20.24 7.18
C LEU A 497 28.35 21.66 7.25
N ASP A 498 28.75 22.22 6.11
CA ASP A 498 29.10 23.64 6.04
C ASP A 498 27.87 24.51 6.39
N VAL A 499 28.11 25.74 6.85
CA VAL A 499 27.07 26.71 7.25
C VAL A 499 26.08 26.95 6.12
N ALA A 500 26.55 27.09 4.87
CA ALA A 500 25.67 27.31 3.73
C ALA A 500 24.76 26.11 3.45
N GLN A 501 25.30 24.90 3.56
CA GLN A 501 24.53 23.66 3.37
C GLN A 501 23.52 23.45 4.49
N THR A 502 23.90 23.76 5.73
CA THR A 502 23.01 23.70 6.90
C THR A 502 21.81 24.63 6.71
N LEU A 503 22.02 25.89 6.32
CA LEU A 503 20.94 26.85 6.05
C LEU A 503 20.03 26.40 4.90
N GLN A 504 20.60 25.78 3.85
CA GLN A 504 19.81 25.22 2.77
C GLN A 504 18.93 24.06 3.26
N TYR A 505 19.48 23.14 4.05
CA TYR A 505 18.73 22.03 4.61
C TYR A 505 17.66 22.47 5.61
N GLU A 506 17.90 23.52 6.39
CA GLU A 506 16.87 24.08 7.27
C GLU A 506 15.67 24.58 6.46
N ARG A 507 15.90 25.31 5.35
CA ARG A 507 14.83 25.76 4.44
C ARG A 507 14.03 24.61 3.84
N LEU A 508 14.69 23.50 3.51
CA LEU A 508 14.03 22.31 2.96
C LEU A 508 13.27 21.55 4.05
N ARG A 509 13.85 21.36 5.23
CA ARG A 509 13.22 20.66 6.36
C ARG A 509 11.95 21.36 6.85
N VAL A 510 11.90 22.69 6.82
CA VAL A 510 10.69 23.46 7.17
C VAL A 510 9.48 23.02 6.34
N LYS A 511 9.68 22.55 5.11
CA LYS A 511 8.59 22.04 4.24
C LYS A 511 7.92 20.77 4.78
N LEU A 512 8.57 20.05 5.69
CA LEU A 512 8.03 18.84 6.33
C LEU A 512 7.41 19.10 7.71
N GLN A 513 7.35 20.36 8.16
CA GLN A 513 6.71 20.72 9.44
C GLN A 513 5.18 20.83 9.34
N SER A 514 4.64 20.82 8.11
CA SER A 514 3.20 20.82 7.85
C SER A 514 2.91 20.20 6.48
N HIS A 515 1.64 19.90 6.19
CA HIS A 515 1.21 19.39 4.88
C HIS A 515 1.33 20.41 3.74
N ASN A 516 1.40 21.71 4.04
CA ASN A 516 1.19 22.79 3.08
C ASN A 516 2.14 22.71 1.88
N ALA A 517 3.42 22.44 2.10
CA ALA A 517 4.39 22.38 1.00
C ALA A 517 4.14 21.18 0.08
N MET A 518 3.83 20.01 0.65
CA MET A 518 3.52 18.81 -0.13
C MET A 518 2.18 18.97 -0.87
N LEU A 519 1.14 19.49 -0.22
CA LEU A 519 -0.13 19.81 -0.87
C LEU A 519 0.06 20.79 -2.03
N THR A 520 0.85 21.85 -1.83
CA THR A 520 1.14 22.83 -2.87
C THR A 520 1.89 22.21 -4.05
N LEU A 521 2.83 21.30 -3.78
CA LEU A 521 3.58 20.58 -4.82
C LEU A 521 2.65 19.73 -5.69
N PHE A 522 1.80 18.90 -5.07
CA PHE A 522 0.82 18.09 -5.78
C PHE A 522 -0.17 18.97 -6.54
N TYR A 523 -0.76 19.96 -5.88
CA TYR A 523 -1.74 20.86 -6.49
C TYR A 523 -1.20 21.55 -7.75
N LYS A 524 0.00 22.14 -7.68
CA LYS A 524 0.60 22.79 -8.86
C LYS A 524 0.85 21.82 -9.99
N LEU A 525 1.37 20.62 -9.70
CA LEU A 525 1.67 19.66 -10.76
C LEU A 525 0.40 19.05 -11.37
N LEU A 526 -0.66 18.85 -10.57
CA LEU A 526 -1.95 18.35 -11.06
C LEU A 526 -2.68 19.36 -11.96
N ASN A 527 -2.49 20.67 -11.73
CA ASN A 527 -3.21 21.72 -12.47
C ASN A 527 -2.38 22.41 -13.57
N ASP A 528 -1.06 22.52 -13.39
CA ASP A 528 -0.21 23.39 -14.23
C ASP A 528 0.70 22.60 -15.20
N ARG A 529 0.71 21.26 -15.15
CA ARG A 529 1.55 20.41 -16.00
C ARG A 529 0.73 19.47 -16.87
N GLU A 530 1.26 19.17 -18.04
CA GLU A 530 0.76 18.09 -18.89
C GLU A 530 1.17 16.74 -18.30
N TRP A 531 0.21 15.82 -18.23
CA TRP A 531 0.42 14.44 -17.80
C TRP A 531 0.26 13.49 -18.98
N PRO A 532 0.99 12.36 -18.99
CA PRO A 532 0.77 11.34 -20.00
C PRO A 532 -0.64 10.77 -19.98
N GLU A 533 -1.16 10.51 -21.17
CA GLU A 533 -2.42 9.79 -21.35
C GLU A 533 -2.15 8.27 -21.38
N HIS A 534 -2.96 7.48 -20.68
CA HIS A 534 -2.93 6.02 -20.69
C HIS A 534 -1.55 5.40 -20.34
N ASP A 535 -0.83 5.96 -19.37
CA ASP A 535 0.49 5.51 -18.93
C ASP A 535 0.47 4.45 -17.83
N LYS A 536 -0.71 4.06 -17.34
CA LYS A 536 -0.84 2.87 -16.50
C LYS A 536 -0.55 1.61 -17.33
N GLY A 537 0.59 1.00 -17.06
CA GLY A 537 0.97 -0.32 -17.57
C GLY A 537 0.39 -1.47 -16.76
N ARG A 538 0.79 -2.70 -17.12
CA ARG A 538 0.52 -3.89 -16.31
C ARG A 538 1.15 -3.75 -14.92
N ASP A 539 0.57 -4.40 -13.92
CA ASP A 539 1.23 -4.54 -12.62
C ASP A 539 2.50 -5.39 -12.78
N LYS A 540 3.66 -4.78 -12.53
CA LYS A 540 4.97 -5.43 -12.61
C LYS A 540 5.33 -6.20 -11.34
N LYS A 541 4.51 -6.15 -10.28
CA LYS A 541 4.74 -6.94 -9.06
C LYS A 541 4.56 -8.44 -9.34
N PRO A 542 5.55 -9.30 -9.04
CA PRO A 542 5.40 -10.75 -9.21
C PRO A 542 4.28 -11.31 -8.31
N LYS A 543 3.41 -12.17 -8.87
CA LYS A 543 2.28 -12.77 -8.13
C LYS A 543 2.72 -13.62 -6.93
N GLY A 544 3.86 -14.29 -7.02
CA GLY A 544 4.43 -15.11 -5.95
C GLY A 544 5.31 -14.33 -4.96
N GLY A 545 5.43 -13.01 -5.10
CA GLY A 545 6.47 -12.23 -4.44
C GLY A 545 7.84 -12.43 -5.07
N TYR A 546 8.86 -11.79 -4.50
CA TYR A 546 10.23 -12.02 -4.89
C TYR A 546 10.77 -13.30 -4.27
N ALA A 547 11.42 -14.14 -5.06
CA ALA A 547 12.16 -15.31 -4.60
C ALA A 547 13.63 -15.11 -4.96
N PRO A 548 14.56 -15.08 -3.97
CA PRO A 548 15.96 -14.92 -4.27
C PRO A 548 16.49 -16.08 -5.11
N PRO A 549 17.42 -15.83 -6.04
CA PRO A 549 18.05 -16.88 -6.82
C PRO A 549 18.74 -17.88 -5.87
N LYS A 550 18.70 -19.17 -6.24
CA LYS A 550 19.42 -20.21 -5.51
C LYS A 550 20.91 -19.86 -5.49
N SER A 551 21.55 -19.97 -4.33
CA SER A 551 22.98 -19.68 -4.17
C SER A 551 23.81 -20.42 -5.24
N ALA A 552 24.62 -19.66 -5.98
CA ALA A 552 25.56 -20.21 -6.94
C ALA A 552 26.81 -20.81 -6.26
N VAL A 553 26.93 -20.68 -4.93
CA VAL A 553 28.04 -21.27 -4.17
C VAL A 553 27.71 -22.73 -3.87
N PRO A 554 28.46 -23.70 -4.42
CA PRO A 554 28.32 -25.10 -4.05
C PRO A 554 28.53 -25.23 -2.53
N THR A 555 27.67 -25.99 -1.86
CA THR A 555 27.73 -26.30 -0.41
C THR A 555 28.99 -27.07 0.01
N THR A 556 29.96 -27.20 -0.87
CA THR A 556 31.27 -27.83 -0.66
C THR A 556 32.39 -26.81 -0.89
N SER A 557 32.46 -25.78 -0.06
CA SER A 557 33.73 -25.11 0.20
C SER A 557 33.87 -24.93 1.70
N THR A 558 34.95 -25.51 2.21
CA THR A 558 35.31 -25.62 3.63
C THR A 558 35.33 -24.26 4.32
N ALA A 559 34.28 -23.96 5.09
CA ALA A 559 34.33 -22.98 6.15
C ALA A 559 34.52 -23.72 7.48
N THR A 560 35.67 -23.50 8.10
CA THR A 560 36.02 -23.94 9.43
C THR A 560 35.00 -23.45 10.46
N GLY A 561 34.38 -24.43 11.14
CA GLY A 561 33.74 -24.35 12.46
C GLY A 561 33.11 -23.04 12.91
N SER A 562 31.80 -22.90 12.69
CA SER A 562 30.91 -22.35 13.73
C SER A 562 29.51 -22.92 13.55
N LYS A 563 29.12 -23.84 14.46
CA LYS A 563 27.77 -24.43 14.51
C LYS A 563 26.76 -23.31 14.87
N ARG A 564 26.13 -22.71 13.85
CA ARG A 564 24.81 -22.09 14.01
C ARG A 564 23.76 -23.10 13.56
N ARG A 565 23.02 -23.66 14.53
CA ARG A 565 21.73 -24.29 14.28
C ARG A 565 20.79 -23.23 13.73
N SER A 566 20.43 -23.33 12.46
CA SER A 566 19.20 -22.76 11.92
C SER A 566 18.04 -23.64 12.39
N MET A 567 17.25 -23.18 13.36
CA MET A 567 15.92 -23.72 13.60
C MET A 567 14.99 -23.05 12.59
N ASP A 568 14.84 -23.68 11.42
CA ASP A 568 13.69 -23.57 10.53
C ASP A 568 13.91 -24.61 9.43
N GLU A 569 13.45 -25.84 9.69
CA GLU A 569 12.95 -26.81 8.71
C GLU A 569 12.69 -28.15 9.42
N GLU A 570 11.41 -28.47 9.63
CA GLU A 570 10.92 -29.86 9.74
C GLU A 570 9.59 -29.90 8.97
N PRO A 571 9.54 -30.58 7.82
CA PRO A 571 8.29 -30.89 7.13
C PRO A 571 7.64 -32.11 7.80
N GLU A 572 6.50 -31.94 8.46
CA GLU A 572 5.74 -33.07 9.03
C GLU A 572 5.29 -34.04 7.92
N ALA A 573 5.92 -35.22 7.93
CA ALA A 573 5.48 -36.39 7.18
C ALA A 573 4.24 -37.01 7.84
N ARG A 574 3.15 -37.12 7.08
CA ARG A 574 1.95 -37.87 7.46
C ARG A 574 2.27 -39.37 7.59
N PRO A 575 1.90 -40.05 8.69
CA PRO A 575 1.84 -41.49 8.70
C PRO A 575 0.43 -41.96 8.27
N GLY A 576 0.38 -42.74 7.20
CA GLY A 576 -0.75 -43.60 6.85
C GLY A 576 -0.87 -44.81 7.77
N PRO A 577 -1.90 -45.66 7.57
CA PRO A 577 -2.61 -46.36 8.64
C PRO A 577 -1.94 -47.66 9.08
N SER A 578 -1.95 -47.92 10.39
CA SER A 578 -1.64 -49.24 10.97
C SER A 578 -2.89 -49.86 11.57
N LYS A 579 -3.23 -51.06 11.09
CA LYS A 579 -4.32 -51.91 11.55
C LYS A 579 -3.86 -52.78 12.74
N ARG A 580 -4.76 -52.90 13.73
CA ARG A 580 -5.06 -54.06 14.61
C ARG A 580 -3.95 -54.61 15.53
N SER A 581 -4.25 -54.65 16.83
CA SER A 581 -4.67 -55.89 17.52
C SER A 581 -5.31 -55.64 18.88
N ARG A 582 -6.22 -56.55 19.24
CA ARG A 582 -7.06 -56.67 20.45
C ARG A 582 -6.29 -56.62 21.78
N ALA A 583 -6.91 -56.04 22.80
CA ALA A 583 -7.37 -56.70 24.03
C ALA A 583 -8.50 -55.87 24.64
#